data_AF-A0A374MZ11-F1
#
_entry.id   AF-A0A374MZ11-F1
#
_cell.length_a   1.000
_cell.length_b   1.000
_cell.length_c   1.000
_cell.angle_alpha   90.00
_cell.angle_beta   90.00
_cell.angle_gamma   90.00
#
_symmetry.space_group_name_H-M   'P 1'
#
loop_
_entity.id
_entity.type
_entity.pdbx_description
1 polymer ?
#
loop_
_entity_poly.entity_id
_entity_poly.type
_entity_poly.pdbx_seq_one_letter_code
_entity_poly.pdbx_strand_id
1 'polypeptide(L)'
;MNQNLKVSAKTFVQVINEGRQKQADLCGKWFSAKETGEQLIRKAQQYLDAYRKYVEFLEKVVELNPKDLDMELNFSKFESILKEATPEAREALLSKYRD
;
A
#
# COMPACT_ATOMS: atom_id res chain seq x y z
N MET A 1 -14.74 -2.37 -15.08
CA MET A 1 -15.23 -3.53 -15.86
C MET A 1 -15.19 -4.76 -14.96
N ASN A 2 -16.33 -5.18 -14.40
CA ASN A 2 -16.42 -6.50 -13.77
C ASN A 2 -16.66 -7.52 -14.87
N GLN A 3 -15.57 -7.96 -15.52
CA GLN A 3 -15.64 -9.22 -16.22
C GLN A 3 -15.81 -10.29 -15.15
N ASN A 4 -16.92 -11.03 -15.22
CA ASN A 4 -17.19 -12.18 -14.38
C ASN A 4 -16.12 -13.24 -14.71
N LEU A 5 -14.94 -13.11 -14.10
CA LEU A 5 -13.79 -13.98 -14.31
C LEU A 5 -14.18 -15.35 -13.76
N LYS A 6 -14.67 -16.22 -14.63
CA LYS A 6 -14.89 -17.62 -14.28
C LYS A 6 -13.51 -18.28 -14.09
N VAL A 7 -13.00 -18.22 -12.86
CA VAL A 7 -11.71 -18.83 -12.51
C VAL A 7 -11.89 -20.34 -12.40
N SER A 8 -11.36 -21.07 -13.37
CA SER A 8 -11.12 -22.51 -13.30
C SER A 8 -9.67 -22.80 -12.89
N ALA A 9 -9.37 -24.02 -12.45
CA ALA A 9 -7.99 -24.43 -12.18
C ALA A 9 -7.09 -24.25 -13.42
N LYS A 10 -7.59 -24.57 -14.62
CA LYS A 10 -6.86 -24.40 -15.88
C LYS A 10 -6.51 -22.94 -16.15
N THR A 11 -7.49 -22.04 -16.04
CA THR A 11 -7.28 -20.61 -16.29
C THR A 11 -6.37 -19.99 -15.24
N PHE A 12 -6.46 -20.43 -13.97
CA PHE A 12 -5.56 -19.97 -12.92
C PHE A 12 -4.11 -20.41 -13.18
N VAL A 13 -3.88 -21.68 -13.52
CA VAL A 13 -2.53 -22.18 -13.86
C VAL A 13 -1.95 -21.48 -15.09
N GLN A 14 -2.78 -21.13 -16.09
CA GLN A 14 -2.33 -20.31 -17.22
C GLN A 14 -1.77 -18.98 -16.74
N VAL A 15 -2.48 -18.25 -15.88
CA VAL A 15 -2.02 -16.98 -15.29
C VAL A 15 -0.69 -17.15 -14.54
N ILE A 16 -0.52 -18.23 -13.77
CA ILE A 16 0.75 -18.51 -13.07
C ILE A 16 1.93 -18.62 -14.06
N ASN A 17 1.68 -19.15 -15.25
CA ASN A 17 2.71 -19.38 -16.27
C ASN A 17 2.92 -18.17 -17.20
N GLU A 18 2.07 -17.14 -17.16
CA GLU A 18 2.17 -15.93 -18.00
C GLU A 18 3.23 -14.91 -17.52
N GLY A 19 3.96 -15.23 -16.45
CA GLY A 19 5.03 -14.40 -15.91
C GLY A 19 4.59 -13.44 -14.82
N ARG A 20 5.56 -12.84 -14.12
CA ARG A 20 5.31 -12.07 -12.88
C ARG A 20 4.50 -10.80 -13.09
N GLN A 21 4.72 -10.09 -14.20
CA GLN A 21 4.00 -8.85 -14.49
C GLN A 21 2.50 -9.11 -14.63
N LYS A 22 2.12 -10.06 -15.49
CA LYS A 22 0.72 -10.38 -15.74
C LYS A 22 0.01 -10.95 -14.51
N GLN A 23 0.73 -11.69 -13.66
CA GLN A 23 0.23 -12.11 -12.35
C GLN A 23 0.00 -10.92 -11.41
N ALA A 24 0.93 -9.96 -11.36
CA ALA A 24 0.76 -8.77 -10.54
C ALA A 24 -0.46 -7.95 -11.00
N ASP A 25 -0.67 -7.82 -12.31
CA ASP A 25 -1.81 -7.08 -12.86
C ASP A 25 -3.16 -7.73 -12.53
N LEU A 26 -3.22 -9.08 -12.49
CA LEU A 26 -4.46 -9.83 -12.25
C LEU A 26 -4.71 -10.15 -10.77
N CYS A 27 -3.66 -10.43 -10.01
CA CYS A 27 -3.76 -10.98 -8.66
C CYS A 27 -3.07 -10.11 -7.61
N GLY A 28 -2.43 -8.99 -8.00
CA GLY A 28 -1.65 -8.09 -7.14
C GLY A 28 -0.31 -8.66 -6.64
N LYS A 29 -0.14 -9.99 -6.68
CA LYS A 29 1.04 -10.74 -6.23
C LYS A 29 1.22 -12.00 -7.09
N TRP A 30 2.39 -12.61 -7.00
CA TRP A 30 2.73 -13.81 -7.78
C TRP A 30 2.52 -15.12 -7.02
N PHE A 31 2.20 -16.15 -7.79
CA PHE A 31 2.15 -17.55 -7.41
C PHE A 31 3.28 -18.30 -8.12
N SER A 32 3.69 -19.44 -7.57
CA SER A 32 4.74 -20.27 -8.15
C SER A 32 4.13 -21.55 -8.71
N ALA A 33 4.50 -21.89 -9.95
CA ALA A 33 4.13 -23.17 -10.56
C ALA A 33 4.74 -24.39 -9.83
N LYS A 34 5.65 -24.17 -8.87
CA LYS A 34 6.23 -25.22 -8.01
C LYS A 34 5.40 -25.48 -6.75
N GLU A 35 4.41 -24.65 -6.43
CA GLU A 35 3.54 -24.80 -5.26
C GLU A 35 2.44 -25.84 -5.55
N THR A 36 2.04 -26.61 -4.54
CA THR A 36 0.89 -27.52 -4.64
C THR A 36 -0.43 -26.75 -4.70
N GLY A 37 -1.51 -27.40 -5.14
CA GLY A 37 -2.84 -26.78 -5.16
C GLY A 37 -3.26 -26.22 -3.79
N GLU A 38 -2.99 -26.94 -2.70
CA GLU A 38 -3.28 -26.49 -1.34
C GLU A 38 -2.47 -25.25 -0.95
N GLN A 39 -1.17 -25.23 -1.28
CA GLN A 39 -0.31 -24.07 -1.04
C GLN A 39 -0.80 -22.85 -1.81
N LEU A 40 -1.20 -23.03 -3.07
CA LEU A 40 -1.75 -21.96 -3.91
C LEU A 40 -3.04 -21.40 -3.33
N ILE A 41 -3.98 -22.25 -2.88
CA ILE A 41 -5.23 -21.81 -2.26
C ILE A 41 -4.98 -21.07 -0.94
N ARG A 42 -4.14 -21.62 -0.07
CA ARG A 42 -3.78 -20.97 1.21
C ARG A 42 -3.19 -19.58 0.98
N LYS A 43 -2.31 -19.46 -0.01
CA LYS A 43 -1.67 -18.20 -0.38
C LYS A 43 -2.67 -17.21 -0.99
N ALA A 44 -3.58 -17.69 -1.83
CA ALA A 44 -4.67 -16.87 -2.36
C ALA A 44 -5.56 -16.32 -1.25
N GLN A 45 -5.88 -17.13 -0.23
CA GLN A 45 -6.63 -16.69 0.95
C GLN A 45 -5.88 -15.59 1.72
N GLN A 46 -4.59 -15.78 1.98
CA GLN A 46 -3.75 -14.77 2.64
C GLN A 46 -3.70 -13.45 1.86
N TYR A 47 -3.61 -13.53 0.52
CA TYR A 47 -3.62 -12.35 -0.34
C TYR A 47 -4.97 -11.66 -0.30
N LEU A 48 -6.07 -12.41 -0.37
CA LEU A 48 -7.42 -11.87 -0.29
C LEU A 48 -7.65 -11.12 1.03
N ASP A 49 -7.22 -11.70 2.15
CA ASP A 49 -7.37 -11.06 3.46
C ASP A 49 -6.50 -9.80 3.59
N ALA A 50 -5.31 -9.80 2.99
CA ALA A 50 -4.47 -8.60 2.93
C ALA A 50 -5.08 -7.50 2.04
N TYR A 51 -5.66 -7.86 0.89
CA TYR A 51 -6.30 -6.90 -0.01
C TYR A 51 -7.56 -6.30 0.61
N ARG A 52 -8.36 -7.08 1.34
CA ARG A 52 -9.50 -6.54 2.08
C ARG A 52 -9.08 -5.45 3.07
N LYS A 53 -8.02 -5.68 3.84
CA LYS A 53 -7.47 -4.68 4.76
C LYS A 53 -6.93 -3.45 4.02
N TYR A 54 -6.26 -3.65 2.88
CA TYR A 54 -5.75 -2.57 2.05
C TYR A 54 -6.88 -1.71 1.48
N VAL A 55 -7.94 -2.34 0.95
CA VAL A 55 -9.13 -1.67 0.44
C VAL A 55 -9.83 -0.90 1.56
N GLU A 56 -10.07 -1.51 2.73
CA GLU A 56 -10.70 -0.84 3.87
C GLU A 56 -9.90 0.41 4.31
N PHE A 57 -8.56 0.31 4.33
CA PHE A 57 -7.72 1.45 4.64
C PHE A 57 -7.83 2.55 3.58
N LEU A 58 -7.77 2.19 2.30
CA LEU A 58 -7.91 3.16 1.20
C LEU A 58 -9.28 3.82 1.18
N GLU A 59 -10.35 3.07 1.46
CA GLU A 59 -11.71 3.61 1.59
C GLU A 59 -11.76 4.72 2.65
N LYS A 60 -11.12 4.50 3.81
CA LYS A 60 -11.00 5.55 4.85
C LYS A 60 -10.11 6.71 4.41
N VAL A 61 -9.04 6.45 3.66
CA VAL A 61 -8.13 7.50 3.17
C VAL A 61 -8.82 8.41 2.16
N VAL A 62 -9.65 7.88 1.25
CA VAL A 62 -10.35 8.72 0.26
C VAL A 62 -11.42 9.61 0.87
N GLU A 63 -11.84 9.33 2.11
CA GLU A 63 -12.77 10.16 2.88
C GLU A 63 -12.06 11.30 3.65
N LEU A 64 -10.73 11.32 3.69
CA LEU A 64 -9.97 12.35 4.40
C LEU A 64 -10.11 13.73 3.75
N ASN A 65 -10.15 14.77 4.57
CA ASN A 65 -10.06 16.15 4.12
C ASN A 65 -8.62 16.47 3.64
N PRO A 66 -8.41 16.88 2.38
CA PRO A 66 -7.07 17.15 1.87
C PRO A 66 -6.30 18.21 2.66
N LYS A 67 -6.97 19.22 3.23
CA LYS A 67 -6.31 20.28 3.99
C LYS A 67 -5.70 19.78 5.30
N ASP A 68 -6.39 18.86 5.98
CA ASP A 68 -5.89 18.27 7.22
C ASP A 68 -4.70 17.36 6.90
N LEU A 69 -4.76 16.62 5.78
CA LEU A 69 -3.64 15.81 5.29
C LEU A 69 -2.41 16.66 4.94
N ASP A 70 -2.59 17.77 4.22
CA ASP A 70 -1.51 18.70 3.87
C ASP A 70 -0.88 19.32 5.12
N MET A 71 -1.70 19.66 6.12
CA MET A 71 -1.24 20.21 7.39
C MET A 71 -0.36 19.20 8.14
N GLU A 72 -0.80 17.96 8.29
CA GLU A 72 -0.03 16.88 8.93
C GLU A 72 1.28 16.57 8.18
N LEU A 73 1.25 16.54 6.84
CA LEU A 73 2.46 16.37 6.03
C LEU A 73 3.47 17.50 6.24
N ASN A 74 3.00 18.74 6.39
CA ASN A 74 3.87 19.89 6.65
C ASN A 74 4.42 19.88 8.08
N PHE A 75 3.62 19.50 9.07
CA PHE A 75 4.10 19.32 10.44
C PHE A 75 5.18 18.25 10.53
N SER A 76 4.97 17.09 9.91
CA SER A 76 5.97 16.01 9.89
C SER A 76 7.31 16.45 9.27
N LYS A 77 7.26 17.22 8.17
CA LYS A 77 8.47 17.82 7.57
C LYS A 77 9.16 18.79 8.52
N PHE A 78 8.38 19.65 9.17
CA PHE A 78 8.91 20.64 10.10
C PHE A 78 9.58 19.97 11.30
N GLU A 79 8.97 18.94 11.89
CA GLU A 79 9.57 18.14 12.96
C GLU A 79 10.91 17.51 12.54
N SER A 80 10.96 16.96 11.32
CA SER A 80 12.21 16.39 10.77
C SER A 80 13.32 17.44 10.67
N ILE A 81 13.00 18.63 10.14
CA ILE A 81 13.95 19.74 10.02
C ILE A 81 14.46 20.16 11.40
N LEU A 82 13.56 20.33 12.38
CA LEU A 82 13.96 20.70 13.74
C LEU A 82 14.87 19.64 14.36
N LYS A 83 14.59 18.35 14.15
CA LYS A 83 15.38 17.24 14.68
C LYS A 83 16.82 17.26 14.17
N GLU A 84 17.01 17.60 12.90
CA GLU A 84 18.33 17.66 12.25
C GLU A 84 19.07 18.98 12.49
N ALA A 85 18.36 20.04 12.86
CA ALA A 85 18.95 21.35 13.13
C ALA A 85 19.86 21.35 14.38
N THR A 86 20.92 22.15 14.34
CA THR A 86 21.72 22.46 15.55
C THR A 86 20.87 23.21 16.56
N PRO A 87 21.22 23.19 17.86
CA PRO A 87 20.49 23.93 18.88
C PRO A 87 20.29 25.42 18.55
N GLU A 88 21.31 26.07 18.00
CA GLU A 88 21.28 27.49 17.64
C GLU A 88 20.34 27.76 16.46
N ALA A 89 20.41 26.93 15.40
CA ALA A 89 19.54 27.03 14.25
C ALA A 89 18.07 26.73 14.61
N ARG A 90 17.84 25.76 15.51
CA ARG A 90 16.52 25.42 16.04
C ARG A 90 15.93 26.59 16.83
N GLU A 91 16.66 27.15 17.78
CA GLU A 91 16.18 28.28 18.59
C GLU A 91 15.95 29.53 17.73
N ALA A 92 16.83 29.81 16.75
CA ALA A 92 16.65 30.91 15.81
C ALA A 92 15.45 30.73 14.88
N LEU A 93 15.06 29.49 14.55
CA LEU A 93 13.87 29.21 13.77
C LEU A 93 12.60 29.35 14.62
N LEU A 94 12.60 28.79 15.83
CA LEU A 94 11.47 28.85 16.75
C LEU A 94 11.19 30.28 17.25
N SER A 95 12.23 31.10 17.45
CA SER A 95 12.08 32.48 17.91
C SER A 95 11.33 33.38 16.93
N LYS A 96 11.29 33.05 15.63
CA LYS A 96 10.51 33.80 14.61
C LYS A 96 9.00 33.63 14.78
N TYR A 97 8.57 32.63 15.53
CA TYR A 97 7.16 32.28 15.75
C TYR A 97 6.80 32.29 17.25
N ARG A 98 7.68 32.83 18.10
CA ARG A 98 7.43 33.04 19.52
C ARG A 98 6.96 34.49 19.65
N ASP A 99 5.67 34.68 19.92
CA ASP A 99 5.07 36.00 20.19
C ASP A 99 5.79 36.72 21.35
#